data_AF-A0A936VFM5-F1
#
_entry.id   AF-A0A936VFM5-F1
#
_cell.length_a   1.000
_cell.length_b   1.000
_cell.length_c   1.000
_cell.angle_alpha   90.00
_cell.angle_beta   90.00
_cell.angle_gamma   90.00
#
_symmetry.space_group_name_H-M   'P 1'
#
loop_
_entity.id
_entity.type
_entity.pdbx_description
1 polymer ?
#
loop_
_entity_poly.entity_id
_entity_poly.type
_entity_poly.pdbx_seq_one_letter_code
_entity_poly.pdbx_strand_id
1 'polypeptide(L)'
;MTTPNPFNYRRLAAFTIIVTAIAFGAAVTQSFRTSAQQTARSVELAPDAPDAATISGRVFQDFNSNGTYDTATGVNSIDVGVAAVTVSAYDSAGVARGSTTTASTGIYSLAATGTGPYRLEFTTLPAGFSPSARSTDSVLGGTATNAGSTVQFVNNLNTTNVNLALARGEDFCQNNPTLLVSRYAQGASNGTYAANPVLYDFPYNAGTTYTDTTVANYDNPTAHTLTTTQAKIGTVYSLAYNPNTDRIYAASYFKRHSGFGPGADGILNNADDMGAIYLINPANSAVTATFTVPNVTVNNHDILDYASDNYNVGWNGVGTSGLGGMDIADDSSRLFVMNLQDRKLYALNPTTGVNLGSTVDFSTLTFATPAGPTGNCAAADKRPFAVKYYRGSVYVGAVCSADAANNATGLYAYIFQVNPTTLAANGNTNSFSAGLNYGRGLADPDQAAGNGRPWETSIPPASRIPSADAVGT
;
A
#
# COMPACT_ATOMS: atom_id res chain seq x y z
N MET A 1 -15.06 -77.78 -106.33
CA MET A 1 -15.93 -77.31 -105.24
C MET A 1 -15.09 -77.16 -103.99
N THR A 2 -14.74 -75.93 -103.61
CA THR A 2 -14.18 -75.62 -102.30
C THR A 2 -15.16 -74.66 -101.64
N THR A 3 -15.89 -75.17 -100.66
CA THR A 3 -16.93 -74.47 -99.92
C THR A 3 -16.31 -73.36 -99.05
N PRO A 4 -16.89 -72.14 -99.00
CA PRO A 4 -16.40 -71.10 -98.10
C PRO A 4 -16.63 -71.52 -96.65
N ASN A 5 -15.58 -71.51 -95.85
CA ASN A 5 -15.60 -71.94 -94.46
C ASN A 5 -16.38 -70.92 -93.58
N PRO A 6 -17.51 -71.30 -92.96
CA PRO A 6 -18.34 -70.40 -92.13
C PRO A 6 -17.67 -69.97 -90.81
N PHE A 7 -16.49 -70.49 -90.49
CA PHE A 7 -15.76 -70.13 -89.26
C PHE A 7 -15.10 -68.73 -89.30
N ASN A 8 -14.84 -68.13 -90.47
CA ASN A 8 -14.13 -66.85 -90.56
C ASN A 8 -15.02 -65.61 -90.34
N TYR A 9 -16.31 -65.66 -90.71
CA TYR A 9 -17.22 -64.53 -90.50
C TYR A 9 -17.68 -64.37 -89.05
N ARG A 10 -17.77 -65.48 -88.29
CA ARG A 10 -18.10 -65.43 -86.85
C ARG A 10 -16.99 -64.86 -85.99
N ARG A 11 -15.71 -65.05 -86.39
CA ARG A 11 -14.56 -64.48 -85.67
C ARG A 11 -14.45 -62.98 -85.86
N LEU A 12 -14.74 -62.46 -87.06
CA LEU A 12 -14.66 -61.02 -87.33
C LEU A 12 -15.78 -60.24 -86.59
N ALA A 13 -17.01 -60.75 -86.61
CA ALA A 13 -18.13 -60.13 -85.87
C ALA A 13 -17.94 -60.19 -84.34
N ALA A 14 -17.44 -61.31 -83.81
CA ALA A 14 -17.13 -61.43 -82.38
C ALA A 14 -15.99 -60.49 -81.95
N PHE A 15 -14.97 -60.30 -82.79
CA PHE A 15 -13.86 -59.40 -82.50
C PHE A 15 -14.31 -57.93 -82.50
N THR A 16 -15.16 -57.52 -83.45
CA THR A 16 -15.71 -56.16 -83.49
C THR A 16 -16.63 -55.88 -82.30
N ILE A 17 -17.45 -56.83 -81.86
CA ILE A 17 -18.32 -56.67 -80.68
C ILE A 17 -17.48 -56.55 -79.39
N ILE A 18 -16.43 -57.34 -79.24
CA ILE A 18 -15.54 -57.29 -78.06
C ILE A 18 -14.76 -55.97 -78.01
N VAL A 19 -14.22 -55.49 -79.14
CA VAL A 19 -13.49 -54.22 -79.21
C VAL A 19 -14.41 -53.03 -78.91
N THR A 20 -15.66 -53.07 -79.39
CA THR A 20 -16.64 -52.00 -79.13
C THR A 20 -17.11 -52.00 -77.66
N ALA A 21 -17.28 -53.19 -77.06
CA ALA A 21 -17.63 -53.33 -75.64
C ALA A 21 -16.51 -52.87 -74.69
N ILE A 22 -15.24 -53.13 -75.04
CA ILE A 22 -14.07 -52.66 -74.27
C ILE A 22 -13.92 -51.14 -74.38
N ALA A 23 -14.12 -50.56 -75.57
CA ALA A 23 -14.09 -49.11 -75.77
C ALA A 23 -15.23 -48.40 -75.01
N PHE A 24 -16.44 -48.98 -75.01
CA PHE A 24 -17.58 -48.47 -74.26
C PHE A 24 -17.35 -48.58 -72.74
N GLY A 25 -16.81 -49.70 -72.26
CA GLY A 25 -16.42 -49.88 -70.86
C GLY A 25 -15.34 -48.88 -70.40
N ALA A 26 -14.35 -48.59 -71.25
CA ALA A 26 -13.31 -47.61 -70.96
C ALA A 26 -13.86 -46.17 -70.91
N ALA A 27 -14.77 -45.81 -71.83
CA ALA A 27 -15.41 -44.50 -71.86
C ALA A 27 -16.35 -44.28 -70.66
N VAL A 28 -17.13 -45.31 -70.29
CA VAL A 28 -18.00 -45.28 -69.11
C VAL A 28 -17.17 -45.18 -67.82
N THR A 29 -16.06 -45.92 -67.72
CA THR A 29 -15.14 -45.85 -66.57
C THR A 29 -14.45 -44.48 -66.47
N GLN A 30 -14.06 -43.86 -67.59
CA GLN A 30 -13.54 -42.49 -67.59
C GLN A 30 -14.61 -41.47 -67.18
N SER A 31 -15.85 -41.62 -67.66
CA SER A 31 -16.96 -40.71 -67.31
C SER A 31 -17.35 -40.80 -65.82
N PHE A 32 -17.24 -41.98 -65.21
CA PHE A 32 -17.41 -42.14 -63.77
C PHE A 32 -16.22 -41.58 -62.97
N ARG A 33 -14.98 -41.68 -63.48
CA ARG A 33 -13.80 -41.08 -62.83
C ARG A 33 -13.82 -39.55 -62.88
N THR A 34 -14.25 -38.94 -63.99
CA THR A 34 -14.38 -37.48 -64.10
C THR A 34 -15.55 -36.93 -63.30
N SER A 35 -16.67 -37.65 -63.24
CA SER A 35 -17.81 -37.27 -62.38
C SER A 35 -17.47 -37.41 -60.89
N ALA A 36 -16.80 -38.49 -60.48
CA ALA A 36 -16.34 -38.67 -59.10
C ALA A 36 -15.22 -37.67 -58.72
N GLN A 37 -14.33 -37.29 -59.64
CA GLN A 37 -13.36 -36.22 -59.44
C GLN A 37 -14.00 -34.82 -59.41
N GLN A 38 -15.10 -34.59 -60.14
CA GLN A 38 -15.84 -33.32 -60.09
C GLN A 38 -16.65 -33.17 -58.80
N THR A 39 -17.23 -34.24 -58.24
CA THR A 39 -17.90 -34.18 -56.93
C THR A 39 -16.90 -34.12 -55.76
N ALA A 40 -15.66 -34.59 -55.96
CA ALA A 40 -14.56 -34.44 -55.01
C ALA A 40 -13.81 -33.09 -55.14
N ARG A 41 -14.16 -32.25 -56.13
CA ARG A 41 -13.59 -30.92 -56.27
C ARG A 41 -14.40 -29.95 -55.40
N SER A 42 -13.77 -29.60 -54.27
CA SER A 42 -14.16 -28.57 -53.30
C SER A 42 -15.48 -28.80 -52.56
N VAL A 43 -15.53 -29.82 -51.70
CA VAL A 43 -15.88 -29.49 -50.31
C VAL A 43 -14.62 -28.84 -49.75
N GLU A 44 -14.52 -27.53 -49.90
CA GLU A 44 -13.70 -26.76 -48.97
C GLU A 44 -14.38 -27.00 -47.62
N LEU A 45 -13.88 -27.99 -46.87
CA LEU A 45 -14.04 -27.95 -45.43
C LEU A 45 -13.56 -26.55 -45.07
N ALA A 46 -14.44 -25.72 -44.50
CA ALA A 46 -14.00 -24.46 -43.93
C ALA A 46 -12.69 -24.78 -43.18
N PRO A 47 -11.59 -24.04 -43.42
CA PRO A 47 -10.33 -24.35 -42.76
C PRO A 47 -10.66 -24.55 -41.29
N ASP A 48 -10.30 -25.72 -40.74
CA ASP A 48 -10.56 -26.02 -39.33
C ASP A 48 -10.24 -24.76 -38.56
N ALA A 49 -11.21 -24.26 -37.78
CA ALA A 49 -11.03 -23.01 -37.06
C ALA A 49 -9.67 -23.12 -36.36
N PRO A 50 -8.72 -22.21 -36.64
CA PRO A 50 -7.35 -22.36 -36.18
C PRO A 50 -7.37 -22.61 -34.68
N ASP A 51 -6.66 -23.65 -34.23
CA ASP A 51 -6.61 -24.03 -32.83
C ASP A 51 -6.34 -22.80 -31.97
N ALA A 52 -7.15 -22.63 -30.92
CA ALA A 52 -7.03 -21.46 -30.07
C ALA A 52 -5.64 -21.43 -29.42
N ALA A 53 -4.91 -20.33 -29.59
CA ALA A 53 -3.64 -20.14 -28.91
C ALA A 53 -3.90 -19.91 -27.42
N THR A 54 -3.26 -20.71 -26.57
CA THR A 54 -3.31 -20.52 -25.12
C THR A 54 -2.23 -19.53 -24.70
N ILE A 55 -2.66 -18.40 -24.17
CA ILE A 55 -1.79 -17.32 -23.70
C ILE A 55 -1.94 -17.22 -22.19
N SER A 56 -0.85 -17.35 -21.45
CA SER A 56 -0.87 -17.33 -19.98
C SER A 56 0.22 -16.45 -19.40
N GLY A 57 0.00 -16.02 -18.16
CA GLY A 57 0.91 -15.16 -17.43
C GLY A 57 0.38 -14.82 -16.04
N ARG A 58 1.01 -13.80 -15.44
CA ARG A 58 0.67 -13.27 -14.12
C ARG A 58 0.59 -11.76 -14.15
N VAL A 59 -0.38 -11.21 -13.43
CA VAL A 59 -0.37 -9.81 -13.03
C VAL A 59 -0.05 -9.73 -11.53
N PHE A 60 0.92 -8.92 -11.15
CA PHE A 60 1.40 -8.84 -9.77
C PHE A 60 1.64 -7.40 -9.33
N GLN A 61 1.58 -7.20 -8.02
CA GLN A 61 1.98 -5.97 -7.37
C GLN A 61 3.49 -6.04 -7.16
N ASP A 62 4.21 -5.18 -7.87
CA ASP A 62 5.65 -5.03 -7.86
C ASP A 62 6.01 -3.96 -6.82
N PHE A 63 6.30 -4.40 -5.60
CA PHE A 63 6.46 -3.50 -4.45
C PHE A 63 7.73 -2.66 -4.53
N ASN A 64 8.80 -3.16 -5.16
CA ASN A 64 10.06 -2.44 -5.32
C ASN A 64 10.22 -1.76 -6.70
N SER A 65 9.21 -1.91 -7.57
CA SER A 65 9.14 -1.31 -8.91
C SER A 65 10.28 -1.71 -9.84
N ASN A 66 10.78 -2.95 -9.73
CA ASN A 66 11.90 -3.45 -10.55
C ASN A 66 11.46 -4.20 -11.83
N GLY A 67 10.16 -4.42 -12.02
CA GLY A 67 9.59 -5.12 -13.19
C GLY A 67 9.79 -6.65 -13.18
N THR A 68 10.11 -7.23 -12.03
CA THR A 68 10.40 -8.66 -11.82
C THR A 68 9.55 -9.19 -10.66
N TYR A 69 8.93 -10.35 -10.81
CA TYR A 69 8.15 -10.98 -9.75
C TYR A 69 9.05 -11.62 -8.69
N ASP A 70 9.17 -10.97 -7.54
CA ASP A 70 10.03 -11.38 -6.44
C ASP A 70 9.33 -12.37 -5.49
N THR A 71 9.85 -13.62 -5.43
CA THR A 71 9.26 -14.73 -4.64
C THR A 71 10.11 -15.21 -3.47
N ALA A 72 11.30 -14.63 -3.24
CA ALA A 72 12.33 -15.22 -2.39
C ALA A 72 12.45 -14.58 -0.99
N THR A 73 12.84 -15.43 -0.05
CA THR A 73 13.05 -15.19 1.39
C THR A 73 14.27 -14.30 1.68
N GLY A 74 14.10 -13.28 2.52
CA GLY A 74 15.14 -12.34 2.95
C GLY A 74 14.56 -10.94 3.21
N VAL A 75 15.38 -9.91 3.08
CA VAL A 75 14.96 -8.48 3.17
C VAL A 75 14.44 -7.91 1.85
N ASN A 76 14.19 -8.75 0.83
CA ASN A 76 13.63 -8.28 -0.44
C ASN A 76 12.10 -8.12 -0.32
N SER A 77 11.52 -7.26 -1.16
CA SER A 77 10.07 -7.24 -1.35
C SER A 77 9.54 -8.62 -1.76
N ILE A 78 8.34 -8.97 -1.30
CA ILE A 78 7.64 -10.19 -1.69
C ILE A 78 6.39 -9.77 -2.45
N ASP A 79 6.37 -10.06 -3.75
CA ASP A 79 5.29 -9.64 -4.63
C ASP A 79 4.08 -10.55 -4.53
N VAL A 80 2.90 -9.92 -4.65
CA VAL A 80 1.62 -10.62 -4.56
C VAL A 80 0.86 -10.51 -5.88
N GLY A 81 0.04 -11.52 -6.18
CA GLY A 81 -0.82 -11.49 -7.35
C GLY A 81 -1.90 -10.42 -7.28
N VAL A 82 -2.24 -9.81 -8.42
CA VAL A 82 -3.33 -8.83 -8.53
C VAL A 82 -4.50 -9.44 -9.28
N ALA A 83 -5.64 -9.51 -8.61
CA ALA A 83 -6.88 -10.08 -9.13
C ALA A 83 -7.65 -9.11 -10.02
N ALA A 84 -8.59 -9.67 -10.80
CA ALA A 84 -9.62 -8.94 -11.54
C ALA A 84 -9.09 -7.96 -12.61
N VAL A 85 -7.84 -8.12 -13.04
CA VAL A 85 -7.31 -7.41 -14.22
C VAL A 85 -7.83 -8.12 -15.46
N THR A 86 -8.44 -7.36 -16.37
CA THR A 86 -8.97 -7.90 -17.62
C THR A 86 -7.85 -8.02 -18.64
N VAL A 87 -7.69 -9.20 -19.22
CA VAL A 87 -6.71 -9.47 -20.29
C VAL A 87 -7.48 -9.82 -21.55
N SER A 88 -7.31 -9.03 -22.62
CA SER A 88 -8.01 -9.21 -23.89
C SER A 88 -7.04 -9.38 -25.04
N ALA A 89 -7.33 -10.30 -25.95
CA ALA A 89 -6.53 -10.53 -27.16
C ALA A 89 -7.26 -10.02 -28.41
N TYR A 90 -6.54 -9.31 -29.25
CA TYR A 90 -7.01 -8.80 -30.55
C TYR A 90 -6.09 -9.28 -31.67
N ASP A 91 -6.64 -9.58 -32.84
CA ASP A 91 -5.83 -9.90 -34.01
C ASP A 91 -5.28 -8.64 -34.72
N SER A 92 -4.59 -8.84 -35.84
CA SER A 92 -4.00 -7.77 -36.65
C SER A 92 -5.04 -6.82 -37.28
N ALA A 93 -6.29 -7.26 -37.44
CA ALA A 93 -7.41 -6.42 -37.87
C ALA A 93 -8.09 -5.68 -36.71
N GLY A 94 -7.61 -5.87 -35.48
CA GLY A 94 -8.19 -5.26 -34.27
C GLY A 94 -9.45 -5.95 -33.77
N VAL A 95 -9.77 -7.14 -34.27
CA VAL A 95 -10.96 -7.89 -33.85
C VAL A 95 -10.66 -8.65 -32.56
N ALA A 96 -11.57 -8.61 -31.59
CA ALA A 96 -11.43 -9.38 -30.35
C ALA A 96 -11.44 -10.89 -30.62
N ARG A 97 -10.50 -11.59 -29.98
CA ARG A 97 -10.24 -13.03 -30.16
C ARG A 97 -10.34 -13.84 -28.88
N GLY A 98 -10.38 -13.17 -27.73
CA GLY A 98 -10.59 -13.81 -26.43
C GLY A 98 -10.41 -12.79 -25.31
N SER A 99 -10.95 -13.12 -24.14
CA SER A 99 -10.74 -12.33 -22.92
C SER A 99 -10.77 -13.25 -21.70
N THR A 100 -10.07 -12.86 -20.64
CA THR A 100 -10.07 -13.52 -19.33
C THR A 100 -9.79 -12.50 -18.24
N THR A 101 -9.88 -12.90 -16.98
CA THR A 101 -9.51 -12.08 -15.82
C THR A 101 -8.51 -12.81 -14.94
N THR A 102 -7.60 -12.06 -14.31
CA THR A 102 -6.64 -12.63 -13.37
C THR A 102 -7.31 -13.14 -12.10
N ALA A 103 -6.86 -14.29 -11.61
CA ALA A 103 -7.29 -14.87 -10.34
C ALA A 103 -6.72 -14.10 -9.14
N SER A 104 -7.10 -14.48 -7.91
CA SER A 104 -6.55 -13.91 -6.66
C SER A 104 -5.03 -14.07 -6.53
N THR A 105 -4.46 -15.08 -7.19
CA THR A 105 -3.00 -15.31 -7.29
C THR A 105 -2.34 -14.50 -8.40
N GLY A 106 -3.10 -13.67 -9.12
CA GLY A 106 -2.64 -12.90 -10.28
C GLY A 106 -2.50 -13.71 -11.56
N ILE A 107 -2.60 -15.04 -11.50
CA ILE A 107 -2.41 -15.93 -12.66
C ILE A 107 -3.63 -15.85 -13.58
N TYR A 108 -3.40 -15.92 -14.88
CA TYR A 108 -4.45 -16.05 -15.89
C TYR A 108 -4.08 -17.03 -17.00
N SER A 109 -5.10 -17.53 -17.69
CA SER A 109 -4.98 -18.27 -18.95
C SER A 109 -6.11 -17.81 -19.89
N LEU A 110 -5.75 -17.47 -21.12
CA LEU A 110 -6.62 -16.94 -22.16
C LEU A 110 -6.54 -17.86 -23.38
N ALA A 111 -7.69 -18.31 -23.87
CA ALA A 111 -7.78 -18.99 -25.16
C ALA A 111 -8.11 -17.96 -26.25
N ALA A 112 -7.13 -17.61 -27.09
CA ALA A 112 -7.30 -16.70 -28.20
C ALA A 112 -7.71 -17.49 -29.45
N THR A 113 -8.92 -17.25 -29.93
CA THR A 113 -9.44 -17.85 -31.18
C THR A 113 -8.84 -17.16 -32.41
N GLY A 114 -8.89 -17.81 -33.58
CA GLY A 114 -8.46 -17.20 -34.83
C GLY A 114 -6.96 -17.34 -35.09
N THR A 115 -6.41 -16.44 -35.91
CA THR A 115 -5.00 -16.46 -36.31
C THR A 115 -4.33 -15.17 -35.85
N GLY A 116 -3.31 -15.30 -35.00
CA GLY A 116 -2.42 -14.24 -34.56
C GLY A 116 -1.46 -13.75 -35.66
N PRO A 117 -0.50 -12.87 -35.34
CA PRO A 117 -0.10 -12.45 -33.99
C PRO A 117 -1.21 -11.72 -33.24
N TYR A 118 -1.18 -11.81 -31.92
CA TYR A 118 -2.17 -11.19 -31.05
C TYR A 118 -1.59 -9.97 -30.34
N ARG A 119 -2.37 -8.88 -30.31
CA ARG A 119 -2.19 -7.75 -29.40
C ARG A 119 -2.95 -8.04 -28.12
N LEU A 120 -2.24 -8.10 -27.01
CA LEU A 120 -2.77 -8.33 -25.68
C LEU A 120 -2.91 -6.98 -24.98
N GLU A 121 -4.07 -6.72 -24.40
CA GLU A 121 -4.36 -5.52 -23.64
C GLU A 121 -4.78 -5.90 -22.22
N PHE A 122 -4.06 -5.34 -21.25
CA PHE A 122 -4.39 -5.39 -19.84
C PHE A 122 -5.16 -4.14 -19.47
N THR A 123 -6.40 -4.32 -19.04
CA THR A 123 -7.37 -3.26 -18.77
C THR A 123 -8.05 -3.48 -17.43
N THR A 124 -8.86 -2.50 -16.99
CA THR A 124 -9.60 -2.57 -15.72
C THR A 124 -8.65 -2.73 -14.52
N LEU A 125 -7.54 -1.99 -14.52
CA LEU A 125 -6.58 -2.01 -13.40
C LEU A 125 -7.33 -1.57 -12.12
N PRO A 126 -7.21 -2.31 -11.00
CA PRO A 126 -7.91 -1.94 -9.78
C PRO A 126 -7.48 -0.55 -9.30
N ALA A 127 -8.41 0.23 -8.74
CA ALA A 127 -8.16 1.60 -8.31
C ALA A 127 -6.92 1.70 -7.39
N GLY A 128 -6.06 2.67 -7.66
CA GLY A 128 -4.77 2.88 -6.98
C GLY A 128 -3.56 2.21 -7.66
N PHE A 129 -3.78 1.25 -8.57
CA PHE A 129 -2.68 0.67 -9.35
C PHE A 129 -2.36 1.49 -10.60
N SER A 130 -1.05 1.60 -10.89
CA SER A 130 -0.50 2.01 -12.17
C SER A 130 0.44 0.93 -12.72
N PRO A 131 0.72 0.91 -14.03
CA PRO A 131 1.78 0.04 -14.57
C PRO A 131 3.12 0.31 -13.89
N SER A 132 3.84 -0.75 -13.52
CA SER A 132 5.20 -0.67 -12.94
C SER A 132 6.28 -0.66 -14.03
N ALA A 133 7.55 -0.76 -13.63
CA ALA A 133 8.67 -0.91 -14.53
C ALA A 133 8.50 -2.13 -15.45
N ARG A 134 8.98 -1.96 -16.69
CA ARG A 134 9.04 -3.03 -17.69
C ARG A 134 10.43 -3.65 -17.65
N SER A 135 10.52 -4.97 -17.63
CA SER A 135 11.80 -5.65 -17.82
C SER A 135 12.25 -5.60 -19.29
N THR A 136 13.57 -5.65 -19.52
CA THR A 136 14.17 -5.60 -20.85
C THR A 136 13.83 -6.82 -21.72
N ASP A 137 13.35 -7.91 -21.12
CA ASP A 137 13.02 -9.19 -21.77
C ASP A 137 11.50 -9.41 -21.95
N SER A 138 10.71 -8.34 -21.99
CA SER A 138 9.23 -8.38 -22.05
C SER A 138 8.63 -8.87 -23.39
N VAL A 139 9.45 -9.25 -24.38
CA VAL A 139 8.96 -9.56 -25.73
C VAL A 139 8.68 -11.07 -25.85
N LEU A 140 7.54 -11.47 -26.44
CA LEU A 140 7.18 -12.86 -26.73
C LEU A 140 7.10 -13.82 -25.52
N GLY A 141 6.60 -13.37 -24.37
CA GLY A 141 6.40 -14.25 -23.22
C GLY A 141 7.62 -14.44 -22.31
N GLY A 142 8.65 -13.59 -22.48
CA GLY A 142 9.72 -13.29 -21.52
C GLY A 142 10.20 -14.41 -20.59
N THR A 143 10.66 -14.03 -19.40
CA THR A 143 10.93 -14.99 -18.32
C THR A 143 9.71 -15.15 -17.43
N ALA A 144 9.69 -16.22 -16.62
CA ALA A 144 8.64 -16.45 -15.63
C ALA A 144 8.42 -15.27 -14.66
N THR A 145 9.44 -14.43 -14.45
CA THR A 145 9.43 -13.34 -13.48
C THR A 145 9.31 -11.97 -14.13
N ASN A 146 9.77 -11.77 -15.36
CA ASN A 146 9.84 -10.47 -16.00
C ASN A 146 8.46 -9.98 -16.45
N ALA A 147 8.17 -8.70 -16.21
CA ALA A 147 6.93 -8.04 -16.60
C ALA A 147 7.07 -7.21 -17.88
N GLY A 148 5.95 -7.15 -18.63
CA GLY A 148 5.77 -6.31 -19.79
C GLY A 148 4.88 -5.10 -19.58
N SER A 149 4.62 -4.38 -20.67
CA SER A 149 3.68 -3.25 -20.69
C SER A 149 2.22 -3.70 -20.62
N THR A 150 1.29 -2.77 -20.41
CA THR A 150 -0.16 -3.03 -20.48
C THR A 150 -0.65 -3.40 -21.88
N VAL A 151 0.15 -3.14 -22.91
CA VAL A 151 -0.05 -3.66 -24.26
C VAL A 151 1.15 -4.50 -24.64
N GLN A 152 0.93 -5.75 -25.05
CA GLN A 152 1.99 -6.68 -25.45
C GLN A 152 1.62 -7.38 -26.75
N PHE A 153 2.61 -7.90 -27.47
CA PHE A 153 2.39 -8.63 -28.72
C PHE A 153 2.96 -10.03 -28.60
N VAL A 154 2.16 -11.03 -28.97
CA VAL A 154 2.56 -12.44 -28.96
C VAL A 154 2.29 -13.07 -30.32
N ASN A 155 3.02 -14.15 -30.62
CA ASN A 155 2.86 -14.89 -31.88
C ASN A 155 1.55 -15.72 -31.88
N ASN A 156 1.28 -16.42 -32.97
CA ASN A 156 0.12 -17.31 -33.09
C ASN A 156 0.33 -18.69 -32.42
N LEU A 157 1.21 -18.79 -31.42
CA LEU A 157 1.49 -20.04 -30.71
C LEU A 157 1.11 -19.91 -29.24
N ASN A 158 1.01 -21.04 -28.55
CA ASN A 158 0.91 -21.06 -27.11
C ASN A 158 2.07 -20.26 -26.50
N THR A 159 1.75 -19.23 -25.73
CA THR A 159 2.73 -18.30 -25.17
C THR A 159 2.50 -18.18 -23.67
N THR A 160 3.54 -18.45 -22.88
CA THR A 160 3.51 -18.34 -21.41
C THR A 160 4.28 -17.09 -20.96
N ASN A 161 4.20 -16.74 -19.67
CA ASN A 161 4.87 -15.59 -19.03
C ASN A 161 4.67 -14.24 -19.73
N VAL A 162 3.45 -14.03 -20.25
CA VAL A 162 2.98 -12.70 -20.64
C VAL A 162 2.54 -11.97 -19.35
N ASN A 163 3.52 -11.46 -18.61
CA ASN A 163 3.28 -10.90 -17.28
C ASN A 163 3.08 -9.39 -17.32
N LEU A 164 2.38 -8.85 -16.32
CA LEU A 164 2.28 -7.41 -16.06
C LEU A 164 2.61 -7.12 -14.60
N ALA A 165 3.51 -6.17 -14.37
CA ALA A 165 3.78 -5.62 -13.06
C ALA A 165 2.95 -4.35 -12.88
N LEU A 166 2.31 -4.23 -11.72
CA LEU A 166 1.58 -3.05 -11.30
C LEU A 166 2.20 -2.53 -10.00
N ALA A 167 2.29 -1.21 -9.86
CA ALA A 167 2.72 -0.57 -8.63
C ALA A 167 1.54 0.19 -8.01
N ARG A 168 1.54 0.31 -6.69
CA ARG A 168 0.75 1.31 -5.94
C ARG A 168 1.74 2.18 -5.20
N GLY A 169 1.64 3.50 -5.39
CA GLY A 169 2.56 4.43 -4.74
C GLY A 169 2.56 4.28 -3.21
N GLU A 170 1.39 4.05 -2.62
CA GLU A 170 1.20 3.89 -1.17
C GLU A 170 1.88 2.64 -0.57
N ASP A 171 2.14 1.63 -1.38
CA ASP A 171 2.69 0.35 -0.95
C ASP A 171 4.17 0.20 -1.35
N PHE A 172 4.76 1.21 -2.01
CA PHE A 172 6.15 1.14 -2.45
C PHE A 172 7.09 0.82 -1.28
N CYS A 173 7.91 -0.20 -1.45
CA CYS A 173 8.90 -0.61 -0.48
C CYS A 173 10.18 -1.01 -1.20
N GLN A 174 11.24 -0.22 -1.02
CA GLN A 174 12.58 -0.61 -1.44
C GLN A 174 13.13 -1.72 -0.53
N ASN A 175 14.06 -2.55 -1.03
CA ASN A 175 14.61 -3.69 -0.26
C ASN A 175 15.30 -3.30 1.06
N ASN A 176 15.75 -2.06 1.22
CA ASN A 176 16.34 -1.58 2.48
C ASN A 176 15.87 -0.13 2.73
N PRO A 177 14.64 0.07 3.23
CA PRO A 177 14.09 1.41 3.39
C PRO A 177 14.81 2.16 4.50
N THR A 178 14.94 3.47 4.34
CA THR A 178 15.37 4.35 5.43
C THR A 178 14.21 4.54 6.38
N LEU A 179 14.42 4.16 7.64
CA LEU A 179 13.49 4.42 8.74
C LEU A 179 13.77 5.79 9.34
N LEU A 180 12.72 6.43 9.86
CA LEU A 180 12.78 7.73 10.48
C LEU A 180 12.16 7.67 11.87
N VAL A 181 12.87 8.19 12.88
CA VAL A 181 12.39 8.24 14.26
C VAL A 181 12.69 9.59 14.90
N SER A 182 11.81 10.04 15.78
CA SER A 182 12.06 11.18 16.66
C SER A 182 12.75 10.73 17.94
N ARG A 183 13.65 11.57 18.46
CA ARG A 183 14.28 11.40 19.78
C ARG A 183 14.00 12.63 20.63
N TYR A 184 13.73 12.41 21.92
CA TYR A 184 13.51 13.52 22.86
C TYR A 184 14.81 13.92 23.54
N ALA A 185 15.04 15.22 23.61
CA ALA A 185 16.14 15.83 24.36
C ALA A 185 15.57 16.65 25.51
N GLN A 186 16.22 16.57 26.67
CA GLN A 186 15.73 17.19 27.90
C GLN A 186 15.78 18.73 27.82
N GLY A 187 14.88 19.39 28.55
CA GLY A 187 14.90 20.82 28.80
C GLY A 187 14.35 21.67 27.66
N ALA A 188 14.60 22.98 27.76
CA ALA A 188 14.19 23.95 26.76
C ALA A 188 14.98 23.80 25.45
N SER A 189 14.35 24.17 24.33
CA SER A 189 14.97 24.13 22.99
C SER A 189 16.11 25.12 22.79
N ASN A 190 16.30 26.07 23.71
CA ASN A 190 17.47 26.95 23.80
C ASN A 190 18.39 26.62 24.99
N GLY A 191 18.21 25.47 25.62
CA GLY A 191 18.96 25.03 26.80
C GLY A 191 20.22 24.22 26.45
N THR A 192 20.73 23.51 27.45
CA THR A 192 21.98 22.71 27.37
C THR A 192 22.01 21.72 26.21
N TYR A 193 20.87 21.13 25.86
CA TYR A 193 20.77 20.09 24.84
C TYR A 193 20.25 20.60 23.47
N ALA A 194 20.17 21.92 23.29
CA ALA A 194 19.67 22.58 22.08
C ALA A 194 20.36 22.10 20.78
N ALA A 195 21.64 21.72 20.86
CA ALA A 195 22.43 21.24 19.72
C ALA A 195 22.24 19.75 19.41
N ASN A 196 21.55 18.99 20.27
CA ASN A 196 21.35 17.56 20.06
C ASN A 196 20.41 17.32 18.87
N PRO A 197 20.73 16.39 17.95
CA PRO A 197 19.78 15.89 16.98
C PRO A 197 18.56 15.28 17.68
N VAL A 198 17.37 15.55 17.15
CA VAL A 198 16.08 15.03 17.65
C VAL A 198 15.29 14.30 16.56
N LEU A 199 15.86 14.19 15.36
CA LEU A 199 15.34 13.41 14.25
C LEU A 199 16.47 12.55 13.70
N TYR A 200 16.22 11.25 13.60
CA TYR A 200 17.21 10.25 13.21
C TYR A 200 16.68 9.41 12.07
N ASP A 201 17.51 9.20 11.08
CA ASP A 201 17.31 8.26 9.98
C ASP A 201 18.33 7.13 10.06
N PHE A 202 17.93 5.93 9.65
CA PHE A 202 18.83 4.78 9.55
C PHE A 202 18.22 3.74 8.60
N PRO A 203 19.04 2.96 7.88
CA PRO A 203 18.49 1.90 7.02
C PRO A 203 17.85 0.79 7.87
N TYR A 204 16.81 0.15 7.36
CA TYR A 204 16.11 -0.95 8.03
C TYR A 204 17.04 -2.07 8.49
N ASN A 205 18.09 -2.37 7.71
CA ASN A 205 19.10 -3.36 8.06
C ASN A 205 20.17 -2.88 9.06
N ALA A 206 20.09 -1.66 9.58
CA ALA A 206 21.01 -1.15 10.62
C ALA A 206 20.75 -1.74 12.02
N GLY A 207 19.82 -2.68 12.15
CA GLY A 207 19.62 -3.46 13.36
C GLY A 207 20.83 -4.36 13.70
N THR A 208 20.64 -5.29 14.63
CA THR A 208 21.72 -6.16 15.10
C THR A 208 22.34 -6.99 13.97
N THR A 209 23.65 -6.87 13.79
CA THR A 209 24.48 -7.75 12.95
C THR A 209 24.90 -9.03 13.68
N TYR A 210 24.59 -9.14 14.97
CA TYR A 210 24.91 -10.33 15.77
C TYR A 210 23.95 -11.48 15.47
N THR A 211 24.51 -12.65 15.19
CA THR A 211 23.79 -13.90 14.93
C THR A 211 23.30 -14.62 16.20
N ASP A 212 23.69 -14.13 17.38
CA ASP A 212 23.30 -14.72 18.66
C ASP A 212 21.91 -14.25 19.09
N THR A 213 20.92 -15.10 18.82
CA THR A 213 19.50 -14.88 19.18
C THR A 213 19.20 -14.88 20.68
N THR A 214 20.20 -15.15 21.54
CA THR A 214 20.00 -15.21 23.00
C THR A 214 20.35 -13.93 23.73
N VAL A 215 20.91 -12.93 23.03
CA VAL A 215 21.28 -11.64 23.62
C VAL A 215 20.42 -10.53 23.02
N ALA A 216 19.85 -9.68 23.87
CA ALA A 216 19.23 -8.43 23.45
C ALA A 216 20.32 -7.46 22.97
N ASN A 217 20.81 -7.65 21.75
CA ASN A 217 21.82 -6.80 21.14
C ASN A 217 21.16 -5.81 20.17
N TYR A 218 21.64 -4.58 20.22
CA TYR A 218 21.32 -3.52 19.28
C TYR A 218 22.64 -2.89 18.82
N ASP A 219 22.81 -2.75 17.52
CA ASP A 219 23.91 -1.95 16.98
C ASP A 219 23.51 -0.48 17.06
N ASN A 220 24.45 0.39 17.44
CA ASN A 220 24.25 1.82 17.22
C ASN A 220 24.40 2.05 15.71
N PRO A 221 23.34 2.45 14.98
CA PRO A 221 23.43 2.64 13.54
C PRO A 221 24.60 3.61 13.24
N THR A 222 25.55 3.15 12.44
CA THR A 222 26.88 3.78 12.31
C THR A 222 26.83 5.17 11.64
N ALA A 223 25.69 5.51 11.02
CA ALA A 223 25.45 6.81 10.43
C ALA A 223 23.94 7.11 10.42
N HIS A 224 23.53 8.14 11.14
CA HIS A 224 22.33 8.91 10.79
C HIS A 224 22.80 10.16 10.04
N THR A 225 22.08 10.55 9.00
CA THR A 225 22.41 11.71 8.16
C THR A 225 21.66 12.97 8.60
N LEU A 226 20.50 12.79 9.22
CA LEU A 226 19.71 13.89 9.75
C LEU A 226 20.37 14.50 10.98
N THR A 227 20.50 15.83 10.95
CA THR A 227 21.13 16.63 12.01
C THR A 227 20.18 17.71 12.54
N THR A 228 18.89 17.60 12.26
CA THR A 228 17.87 18.54 12.76
C THR A 228 17.85 18.52 14.28
N THR A 229 18.16 19.66 14.90
CA THR A 229 18.40 19.74 16.34
C THR A 229 17.16 20.12 17.14
N GLN A 230 17.22 19.91 18.46
CA GLN A 230 16.21 20.37 19.41
C GLN A 230 15.93 21.88 19.26
N ALA A 231 16.97 22.70 19.03
CA ALA A 231 16.80 24.13 18.79
C ALA A 231 15.93 24.49 17.58
N LYS A 232 15.81 23.58 16.61
CA LYS A 232 15.08 23.81 15.37
C LYS A 232 13.64 23.34 15.43
N ILE A 233 13.37 22.19 16.06
CA ILE A 233 12.05 21.56 16.03
C ILE A 233 11.52 21.11 17.40
N GLY A 234 12.35 21.19 18.44
CA GLY A 234 12.04 20.72 19.79
C GLY A 234 11.48 19.30 19.82
N THR A 235 10.47 19.07 20.65
CA THR A 235 9.77 17.78 20.75
C THR A 235 8.75 17.59 19.62
N VAL A 236 8.89 16.49 18.88
CA VAL A 236 7.95 16.06 17.84
C VAL A 236 7.55 14.59 18.04
N TYR A 237 6.30 14.22 17.71
CA TYR A 237 5.86 12.82 17.79
C TYR A 237 5.54 12.24 16.41
N SER A 238 4.61 12.88 15.68
CA SER A 238 4.17 12.33 14.41
C SER A 238 5.06 12.78 13.28
N LEU A 239 5.42 11.81 12.44
CA LEU A 239 6.23 12.01 11.26
C LEU A 239 5.44 11.55 10.03
N ALA A 240 5.40 12.37 8.99
CA ALA A 240 4.85 11.99 7.69
C ALA A 240 5.88 12.30 6.60
N TYR A 241 6.00 11.43 5.60
CA TYR A 241 6.90 11.63 4.46
C TYR A 241 6.09 11.84 3.20
N ASN A 242 6.40 12.89 2.45
CA ASN A 242 5.83 13.13 1.12
C ASN A 242 6.85 12.70 0.06
N PRO A 243 6.62 11.57 -0.64
CA PRO A 243 7.52 11.08 -1.68
C PRO A 243 7.52 11.95 -2.95
N ASN A 244 6.47 12.73 -3.21
CA ASN A 244 6.39 13.59 -4.39
C ASN A 244 7.23 14.87 -4.26
N THR A 245 7.41 15.37 -3.04
CA THR A 245 8.20 16.58 -2.76
C THR A 245 9.53 16.32 -2.07
N ASP A 246 9.78 15.06 -1.67
CA ASP A 246 10.88 14.65 -0.81
C ASP A 246 10.97 15.50 0.47
N ARG A 247 9.88 15.52 1.24
CA ARG A 247 9.78 16.32 2.49
C ARG A 247 9.27 15.49 3.65
N ILE A 248 9.87 15.71 4.82
CA ILE A 248 9.42 15.19 6.09
C ILE A 248 8.57 16.27 6.78
N TYR A 249 7.41 15.89 7.28
CA TYR A 249 6.58 16.70 8.15
C TYR A 249 6.75 16.15 9.57
N ALA A 250 7.08 17.02 10.53
CA ALA A 250 7.19 16.63 11.93
C ALA A 250 6.25 17.49 12.79
N ALA A 251 5.33 16.86 13.50
CA ALA A 251 4.33 17.55 14.31
C ALA A 251 4.79 17.68 15.76
N SER A 252 4.72 18.89 16.30
CA SER A 252 5.04 19.22 17.70
C SER A 252 4.19 18.41 18.68
N TYR A 253 4.80 17.99 19.79
CA TYR A 253 4.13 17.15 20.78
C TYR A 253 4.55 17.53 22.19
N PHE A 254 3.61 17.47 23.14
CA PHE A 254 3.94 17.63 24.54
C PHE A 254 4.55 16.35 25.10
N LYS A 255 5.86 16.38 25.39
CA LYS A 255 6.55 15.34 26.15
C LYS A 255 7.13 15.96 27.41
N ARG A 256 6.65 15.51 28.57
CA ARG A 256 7.19 15.98 29.86
C ARG A 256 8.73 15.93 29.87
N HIS A 257 9.35 16.99 30.37
CA HIS A 257 10.79 17.26 30.43
C HIS A 257 11.47 17.65 29.11
N SER A 258 10.74 17.75 27.99
CA SER A 258 11.29 18.08 26.67
C SER A 258 10.46 19.20 26.05
N GLY A 259 11.06 20.37 25.85
CA GLY A 259 10.35 21.57 25.42
C GLY A 259 9.98 21.60 23.95
N PHE A 260 8.93 22.36 23.62
CA PHE A 260 8.56 22.68 22.25
C PHE A 260 9.66 23.44 21.51
N GLY A 261 9.71 23.24 20.20
CA GLY A 261 10.55 24.04 19.29
C GLY A 261 9.88 25.37 18.94
N PRO A 262 10.61 26.26 18.26
CA PRO A 262 10.05 27.55 17.84
C PRO A 262 9.02 27.33 16.74
N GLY A 263 7.87 28.01 16.84
CA GLY A 263 6.80 27.98 15.85
C GLY A 263 7.16 28.69 14.54
N ALA A 264 6.11 29.08 13.80
CA ALA A 264 6.25 29.74 12.51
C ALA A 264 6.85 31.16 12.62
N ASP A 265 6.71 31.81 13.77
CA ASP A 265 7.31 33.11 14.03
C ASP A 265 8.81 33.06 14.40
N GLY A 266 9.33 31.85 14.69
CA GLY A 266 10.72 31.63 15.10
C GLY A 266 11.04 31.99 16.56
N ILE A 267 10.04 32.33 17.38
CA ILE A 267 10.18 32.77 18.77
C ILE A 267 9.74 31.64 19.70
N LEU A 268 10.64 31.23 20.60
CA LEU A 268 10.34 30.19 21.59
C LEU A 268 9.38 30.66 22.68
N ASN A 269 8.62 29.70 23.18
CA ASN A 269 7.59 29.82 24.22
C ASN A 269 6.44 30.75 23.81
N ASN A 270 6.05 30.72 22.54
CA ASN A 270 4.93 31.49 22.01
C ASN A 270 3.73 30.58 21.66
N ALA A 271 2.59 31.20 21.33
CA ALA A 271 1.31 30.52 21.18
C ALA A 271 1.24 29.55 19.98
N ASP A 272 2.15 29.64 19.01
CA ASP A 272 2.20 28.81 17.82
C ASP A 272 3.12 27.58 17.94
N ASP A 273 3.99 27.53 18.96
CA ASP A 273 4.95 26.44 19.18
C ASP A 273 4.27 25.07 19.31
N MET A 274 3.17 25.01 20.06
CA MET A 274 2.45 23.75 20.31
C MET A 274 1.62 23.30 19.10
N GLY A 275 1.34 24.21 18.18
CA GLY A 275 0.68 23.93 16.91
C GLY A 275 1.64 23.73 15.74
N ALA A 276 2.96 23.71 15.99
CA ALA A 276 3.96 23.72 14.94
C ALA A 276 4.02 22.38 14.18
N ILE A 277 4.08 22.46 12.86
CA ILE A 277 4.48 21.37 11.96
C ILE A 277 5.69 21.83 11.17
N TYR A 278 6.80 21.10 11.31
CA TYR A 278 8.07 21.42 10.66
C TYR A 278 8.21 20.68 9.35
N LEU A 279 8.54 21.42 8.30
CA LEU A 279 8.75 20.90 6.95
C LEU A 279 10.25 20.76 6.67
N ILE A 280 10.77 19.54 6.73
CA ILE A 280 12.20 19.25 6.74
C ILE A 280 12.62 18.68 5.39
N ASN A 281 13.71 19.20 4.84
CA ASN A 281 14.38 18.61 3.68
C ASN A 281 15.37 17.54 4.16
N PRO A 282 15.14 16.25 3.87
CA PRO A 282 16.00 15.17 4.35
C PRO A 282 17.42 15.24 3.77
N ALA A 283 17.60 15.81 2.57
CA ALA A 283 18.90 15.87 1.91
C ALA A 283 19.92 16.79 2.62
N ASN A 284 19.45 17.74 3.43
CA ASN A 284 20.31 18.70 4.13
C ASN A 284 19.87 19.05 5.55
N SER A 285 18.90 18.32 6.11
CA SER A 285 18.33 18.53 7.45
C SER A 285 17.71 19.91 7.70
N ALA A 286 17.47 20.72 6.66
CA ALA A 286 16.97 22.07 6.83
C ALA A 286 15.45 22.08 7.08
N VAL A 287 15.00 22.83 8.09
CA VAL A 287 13.60 23.24 8.21
C VAL A 287 13.34 24.30 7.14
N THR A 288 12.56 23.93 6.13
CA THR A 288 12.23 24.77 4.95
C THR A 288 10.98 25.61 5.15
N ALA A 289 10.07 25.18 6.02
CA ALA A 289 8.90 25.91 6.45
C ALA A 289 8.42 25.38 7.81
N THR A 290 7.65 26.19 8.53
CA THR A 290 6.91 25.77 9.72
C THR A 290 5.46 26.24 9.56
N PHE A 291 4.51 25.33 9.76
CA PHE A 291 3.08 25.62 9.73
C PHE A 291 2.52 25.68 11.14
N THR A 292 1.43 26.42 11.33
CA THR A 292 0.71 26.51 12.61
C THR A 292 -0.68 25.92 12.47
N VAL A 293 -0.95 24.83 13.20
CA VAL A 293 -2.30 24.31 13.40
C VAL A 293 -3.03 25.23 14.39
N PRO A 294 -4.23 25.73 14.06
CA PRO A 294 -4.96 26.64 14.95
C PRO A 294 -5.46 25.91 16.20
N ASN A 295 -5.73 26.70 17.26
CA ASN A 295 -6.32 26.24 18.52
C ASN A 295 -5.45 25.25 19.32
N VAL A 296 -4.13 25.30 19.15
CA VAL A 296 -3.16 24.57 20.00
C VAL A 296 -2.32 25.59 20.75
N THR A 297 -2.86 26.14 21.84
CA THR A 297 -2.34 27.35 22.52
C THR A 297 -1.95 27.11 23.98
N VAL A 298 -2.10 25.89 24.48
CA VAL A 298 -1.73 25.54 25.85
C VAL A 298 -0.34 24.92 25.88
N ASN A 299 0.59 25.56 26.61
CA ASN A 299 1.87 24.97 26.96
C ASN A 299 1.81 24.51 28.42
N ASN A 300 1.80 23.20 28.65
CA ASN A 300 1.75 22.64 30.00
C ASN A 300 3.12 22.54 30.70
N HIS A 301 4.20 22.97 30.04
CA HIS A 301 5.54 22.95 30.64
C HIS A 301 5.69 24.03 31.70
N ASP A 302 6.53 23.74 32.69
CA ASP A 302 7.18 24.82 33.44
C ASP A 302 8.45 25.20 32.68
N ILE A 303 8.37 26.27 31.90
CA ILE A 303 9.48 26.70 31.02
C ILE A 303 10.72 27.15 31.81
N LEU A 304 10.59 27.35 33.13
CA LEU A 304 11.69 27.71 34.03
C LEU A 304 12.27 26.48 34.76
N ASP A 305 11.51 25.39 34.88
CA ASP A 305 11.93 24.15 35.52
C ASP A 305 11.38 22.90 34.82
N TYR A 306 12.13 22.43 33.82
CA TYR A 306 11.85 21.18 33.13
C TYR A 306 12.16 19.93 33.96
N ALA A 307 12.76 20.03 35.16
CA ALA A 307 13.02 18.86 36.00
C ALA A 307 11.73 18.43 36.74
N SER A 308 11.00 19.37 37.34
CA SER A 308 9.68 19.10 37.89
C SER A 308 8.58 19.13 36.82
N ASP A 309 8.74 20.02 35.84
CA ASP A 309 7.90 20.23 34.67
C ASP A 309 6.40 20.30 35.01
N ASN A 310 6.06 21.29 35.84
CA ASN A 310 4.69 21.64 36.19
C ASN A 310 3.87 20.51 36.87
N TYR A 311 4.55 19.55 37.51
CA TYR A 311 3.95 18.47 38.32
C TYR A 311 2.74 17.80 37.65
N ASN A 312 1.54 17.92 38.24
CA ASN A 312 0.31 17.30 37.73
C ASN A 312 -0.20 17.96 36.44
N VAL A 313 0.10 19.24 36.20
CA VAL A 313 -0.28 19.93 34.96
C VAL A 313 0.53 19.37 33.79
N GLY A 314 1.85 19.25 33.95
CA GLY A 314 2.71 18.61 32.97
C GLY A 314 2.37 17.13 32.79
N TRP A 315 2.12 16.40 33.88
CA TRP A 315 1.66 15.01 33.82
C TRP A 315 0.40 14.83 32.96
N ASN A 316 -0.63 15.66 33.19
CA ASN A 316 -1.88 15.59 32.45
C ASN A 316 -1.77 16.16 31.02
N GLY A 317 -0.71 16.91 30.71
CA GLY A 317 -0.44 17.45 29.37
C GLY A 317 -0.07 16.38 28.34
N VAL A 318 0.47 15.24 28.79
CA VAL A 318 0.83 14.13 27.91
C VAL A 318 -0.43 13.58 27.23
N GLY A 319 -0.45 13.60 25.90
CA GLY A 319 -1.60 13.14 25.11
C GLY A 319 -2.79 14.10 25.07
N THR A 320 -2.68 15.33 25.61
CA THR A 320 -3.73 16.36 25.57
C THR A 320 -3.25 17.72 25.07
N SER A 321 -1.93 17.94 25.04
CA SER A 321 -1.29 19.17 24.59
C SER A 321 -0.42 18.90 23.36
N GLY A 322 -0.39 19.86 22.42
CA GLY A 322 0.31 19.73 21.15
C GLY A 322 -0.51 19.00 20.08
N LEU A 323 0.19 18.39 19.12
CA LEU A 323 -0.39 17.63 18.03
C LEU A 323 -0.25 16.13 18.25
N GLY A 324 -1.22 15.38 17.72
CA GLY A 324 -1.23 13.92 17.72
C GLY A 324 -0.64 13.36 16.44
N GLY A 325 -1.25 12.28 15.96
CA GLY A 325 -0.94 11.68 14.68
C GLY A 325 -1.18 12.63 13.51
N MET A 326 -0.41 12.40 12.44
CA MET A 326 -0.43 13.14 11.20
C MET A 326 -0.12 12.19 10.04
N ASP A 327 -0.80 12.35 8.92
CA ASP A 327 -0.47 11.64 7.68
C ASP A 327 -0.83 12.46 6.45
N ILE A 328 -0.19 12.17 5.32
CA ILE A 328 -0.42 12.85 4.06
C ILE A 328 -1.23 11.96 3.10
N ALA A 329 -2.10 12.57 2.30
CA ALA A 329 -2.78 11.86 1.22
C ALA A 329 -1.77 11.39 0.15
N ASP A 330 -2.02 10.23 -0.45
CA ASP A 330 -1.14 9.63 -1.47
C ASP A 330 -0.92 10.56 -2.68
N ASP A 331 -1.94 11.36 -3.04
CA ASP A 331 -1.88 12.36 -4.10
C ASP A 331 -1.21 13.68 -3.69
N SER A 332 -0.72 13.76 -2.43
CA SER A 332 -0.13 14.96 -1.83
C SER A 332 -1.03 16.20 -1.85
N SER A 333 -2.35 16.03 -1.93
CA SER A 333 -3.30 17.14 -1.94
C SER A 333 -3.57 17.71 -0.55
N ARG A 334 -3.45 16.88 0.50
CA ARG A 334 -3.83 17.21 1.88
C ARG A 334 -2.90 16.56 2.90
N LEU A 335 -2.59 17.30 3.95
CA LEU A 335 -1.94 16.81 5.17
C LEU A 335 -2.97 16.79 6.30
N PHE A 336 -3.21 15.65 6.92
CA PHE A 336 -4.17 15.51 8.01
C PHE A 336 -3.44 15.47 9.34
N VAL A 337 -3.93 16.19 10.35
CA VAL A 337 -3.29 16.26 11.66
C VAL A 337 -4.32 16.38 12.78
N MET A 338 -4.05 15.67 13.88
CA MET A 338 -4.89 15.69 15.07
C MET A 338 -4.47 16.81 16.02
N ASN A 339 -5.35 17.77 16.29
CA ASN A 339 -5.17 18.71 17.42
C ASN A 339 -5.67 18.03 18.71
N LEU A 340 -4.77 17.87 19.70
CA LEU A 340 -5.10 17.18 20.95
C LEU A 340 -5.88 18.06 21.94
N GLN A 341 -5.72 19.39 21.85
CA GLN A 341 -6.36 20.36 22.74
C GLN A 341 -7.85 20.50 22.43
N ASP A 342 -8.21 20.73 21.17
CA ASP A 342 -9.61 20.89 20.74
C ASP A 342 -10.25 19.59 20.27
N ARG A 343 -9.47 18.50 20.17
CA ARG A 343 -9.89 17.16 19.71
C ARG A 343 -10.43 17.17 18.28
N LYS A 344 -9.92 18.05 17.41
CA LYS A 344 -10.33 18.14 16.01
C LYS A 344 -9.28 17.66 15.02
N LEU A 345 -9.71 16.88 14.04
CA LEU A 345 -8.90 16.54 12.88
C LEU A 345 -8.95 17.71 11.88
N TYR A 346 -7.78 18.22 11.54
CA TYR A 346 -7.59 19.26 10.53
C TYR A 346 -7.05 18.65 9.23
N ALA A 347 -7.39 19.26 8.09
CA ALA A 347 -6.71 19.02 6.82
C ALA A 347 -6.05 20.32 6.36
N LEU A 348 -4.75 20.27 6.12
CA LEU A 348 -3.94 21.40 5.70
C LEU A 348 -3.49 21.22 4.26
N ASN A 349 -3.24 22.33 3.58
CA ASN A 349 -2.51 22.34 2.34
C ASN A 349 -1.04 21.99 2.65
N PRO A 350 -0.48 20.91 2.07
CA PRO A 350 0.86 20.44 2.43
C PRO A 350 1.99 21.41 2.01
N THR A 351 1.73 22.33 1.08
CA THR A 351 2.71 23.32 0.62
C THR A 351 2.67 24.61 1.44
N THR A 352 1.47 25.06 1.83
CA THR A 352 1.27 26.39 2.44
C THR A 352 0.89 26.33 3.92
N GLY A 353 0.52 25.16 4.45
CA GLY A 353 0.03 25.00 5.81
C GLY A 353 -1.38 25.53 6.06
N VAL A 354 -2.03 26.11 5.05
CA VAL A 354 -3.38 26.68 5.18
C VAL A 354 -4.39 25.58 5.50
N ASN A 355 -5.23 25.80 6.50
CA ASN A 355 -6.37 24.92 6.79
C ASN A 355 -7.37 24.95 5.62
N LEU A 356 -7.67 23.77 5.06
CA LEU A 356 -8.44 23.60 3.82
C LEU A 356 -9.96 23.51 4.02
N GLY A 357 -10.49 23.66 5.24
CA GLY A 357 -11.93 23.74 5.46
C GLY A 357 -12.40 23.25 6.82
N SER A 358 -13.56 22.56 6.81
CA SER A 358 -14.22 21.99 7.99
C SER A 358 -13.29 21.06 8.77
N THR A 359 -13.52 20.90 10.07
CA THR A 359 -12.79 19.96 10.92
C THR A 359 -13.71 18.83 11.38
N VAL A 360 -13.17 17.65 11.69
CA VAL A 360 -13.94 16.61 12.41
C VAL A 360 -13.76 16.81 13.91
N ASP A 361 -14.84 17.11 14.63
CA ASP A 361 -14.82 17.25 16.09
C ASP A 361 -15.11 15.91 16.78
N PHE A 362 -14.06 15.24 17.25
CA PHE A 362 -14.17 13.93 17.90
C PHE A 362 -14.84 14.01 19.28
N SER A 363 -14.96 15.20 19.88
CA SER A 363 -15.72 15.35 21.12
C SER A 363 -17.22 15.09 20.90
N THR A 364 -17.72 15.35 19.68
CA THR A 364 -19.13 15.19 19.30
C THR A 364 -19.49 13.80 18.79
N LEU A 365 -18.51 13.00 18.37
CA LEU A 365 -18.75 11.66 17.82
C LEU A 365 -19.14 10.65 18.91
N THR A 366 -19.87 9.62 18.52
CA THR A 366 -20.22 8.50 19.40
C THR A 366 -19.09 7.47 19.41
N PHE A 367 -18.63 7.09 20.59
CA PHE A 367 -17.61 6.06 20.80
C PHE A 367 -18.34 4.80 21.27
N ALA A 368 -18.85 4.01 20.31
CA ALA A 368 -19.72 2.87 20.57
C ALA A 368 -18.91 1.63 21.02
N THR A 369 -19.27 1.06 22.18
CA THR A 369 -18.67 -0.17 22.71
C THR A 369 -19.55 -1.38 22.40
N PRO A 370 -19.01 -2.51 21.90
CA PRO A 370 -19.82 -3.65 21.47
C PRO A 370 -20.52 -4.45 22.58
N ALA A 371 -20.07 -4.38 23.84
CA ALA A 371 -20.65 -5.19 24.94
C ALA A 371 -20.27 -4.71 26.38
N GLY A 372 -20.46 -3.44 26.74
CA GLY A 372 -20.19 -2.92 28.11
C GLY A 372 -21.27 -1.95 28.63
N PRO A 373 -21.39 -1.75 29.96
CA PRO A 373 -22.49 -0.99 30.59
C PRO A 373 -22.46 0.54 30.38
N THR A 374 -21.42 1.07 29.74
CA THR A 374 -21.28 2.49 29.41
C THR A 374 -21.52 2.70 27.91
N GLY A 375 -22.76 3.04 27.54
CA GLY A 375 -23.20 3.18 26.15
C GLY A 375 -22.50 4.27 25.31
N ASN A 376 -21.55 5.02 25.87
CA ASN A 376 -20.68 5.97 25.16
C ASN A 376 -19.49 6.36 26.06
N CYS A 377 -18.32 6.60 25.49
CA CYS A 377 -17.19 7.19 26.21
C CYS A 377 -17.55 8.60 26.73
N ALA A 378 -17.22 8.90 27.99
CA ALA A 378 -17.41 10.23 28.55
C ALA A 378 -16.66 11.28 27.72
N ALA A 379 -17.26 12.45 27.49
CA ALA A 379 -16.67 13.48 26.63
C ALA A 379 -15.26 13.90 27.09
N ALA A 380 -15.05 13.99 28.41
CA ALA A 380 -13.76 14.32 29.01
C ALA A 380 -12.72 13.18 28.91
N ASP A 381 -13.11 11.96 28.56
CA ASP A 381 -12.23 10.78 28.46
C ASP A 381 -11.88 10.43 27.01
N LYS A 382 -12.47 11.13 26.03
CA LYS A 382 -12.14 10.96 24.62
C LYS A 382 -10.73 11.51 24.35
N ARG A 383 -9.85 10.65 23.85
CA ARG A 383 -8.46 10.96 23.48
C ARG A 383 -8.22 10.52 22.03
N PRO A 384 -8.73 11.25 21.02
CA PRO A 384 -8.34 11.02 19.63
C PRO A 384 -6.86 11.38 19.47
N PHE A 385 -6.12 10.57 18.71
CA PHE A 385 -4.67 10.72 18.61
C PHE A 385 -4.15 10.34 17.24
N ALA A 386 -4.16 9.05 16.90
CA ALA A 386 -3.47 8.53 15.72
C ALA A 386 -4.21 8.93 14.43
N VAL A 387 -3.47 9.18 13.35
CA VAL A 387 -4.02 9.50 12.03
C VAL A 387 -3.26 8.67 11.00
N LYS A 388 -3.99 8.02 10.08
CA LYS A 388 -3.43 7.30 8.93
C LYS A 388 -4.32 7.53 7.72
N TYR A 389 -3.77 8.04 6.62
CA TYR A 389 -4.40 7.96 5.32
C TYR A 389 -4.13 6.58 4.73
N TYR A 390 -5.19 5.91 4.30
CA TYR A 390 -5.08 4.59 3.69
C TYR A 390 -6.23 4.37 2.72
N ARG A 391 -5.92 4.00 1.48
CA ARG A 391 -6.91 3.61 0.45
C ARG A 391 -8.06 4.60 0.30
N GLY A 392 -7.74 5.89 0.17
CA GLY A 392 -8.74 6.93 -0.06
C GLY A 392 -9.55 7.35 1.17
N SER A 393 -9.16 6.92 2.37
CA SER A 393 -9.82 7.26 3.63
C SER A 393 -8.81 7.70 4.68
N VAL A 394 -9.24 8.58 5.59
CA VAL A 394 -8.47 8.89 6.80
C VAL A 394 -8.99 8.04 7.94
N TYR A 395 -8.11 7.31 8.59
CA TYR A 395 -8.41 6.54 9.79
C TYR A 395 -7.86 7.28 11.00
N VAL A 396 -8.72 7.56 11.97
CA VAL A 396 -8.34 8.20 13.23
C VAL A 396 -8.47 7.22 14.36
N GLY A 397 -7.36 6.95 15.05
CA GLY A 397 -7.32 6.15 16.26
C GLY A 397 -7.63 6.99 17.49
N ALA A 398 -8.47 6.49 18.37
CA ALA A 398 -8.83 7.17 19.61
C ALA A 398 -8.88 6.19 20.79
N VAL A 399 -8.67 6.71 21.99
CA VAL A 399 -8.81 5.98 23.25
C VAL A 399 -9.92 6.60 24.09
N CYS A 400 -10.70 5.76 24.77
CA CYS A 400 -11.44 6.17 25.96
C CYS A 400 -10.57 5.89 27.18
N SER A 401 -10.11 6.93 27.86
CA SER A 401 -9.15 6.82 28.97
C SER A 401 -9.75 6.30 30.27
N ALA A 402 -11.09 6.31 30.38
CA ALA A 402 -11.85 5.90 31.56
C ALA A 402 -11.41 6.58 32.87
N ASP A 403 -10.81 7.77 32.76
CA ASP A 403 -10.23 8.56 33.84
C ASP A 403 -11.33 9.04 34.81
N ALA A 404 -12.38 9.67 34.27
CA ALA A 404 -13.47 10.20 35.08
C ALA A 404 -14.19 9.13 35.92
N ALA A 405 -14.36 7.92 35.37
CA ALA A 405 -14.99 6.81 36.08
C ALA A 405 -14.00 5.97 36.90
N ASN A 406 -12.70 6.16 36.68
CA ASN A 406 -11.60 5.36 37.20
C ASN A 406 -11.90 3.84 37.15
N ASN A 407 -12.39 3.37 36.00
CA ASN A 407 -12.82 1.99 35.82
C ASN A 407 -12.17 1.36 34.58
N ALA A 408 -11.30 0.37 34.81
CA ALA A 408 -10.56 -0.30 33.74
C ALA A 408 -11.47 -0.93 32.68
N THR A 409 -12.70 -1.35 33.02
CA THR A 409 -13.65 -1.90 32.04
C THR A 409 -14.13 -0.87 31.01
N GLY A 410 -13.94 0.43 31.28
CA GLY A 410 -14.22 1.52 30.34
C GLY A 410 -13.08 1.81 29.35
N LEU A 411 -11.92 1.15 29.48
CA LEU A 411 -10.78 1.36 28.60
C LEU A 411 -11.00 0.71 27.24
N TYR A 412 -11.05 1.52 26.20
CA TYR A 412 -11.26 1.06 24.83
C TYR A 412 -10.41 1.85 23.84
N ALA A 413 -9.92 1.15 22.82
CA ALA A 413 -9.43 1.74 21.58
C ALA A 413 -10.55 1.76 20.54
N TYR A 414 -10.52 2.76 19.67
CA TYR A 414 -11.48 2.96 18.59
C TYR A 414 -10.73 3.36 17.32
N ILE A 415 -11.30 3.01 16.18
CA ILE A 415 -10.89 3.54 14.87
C ILE A 415 -12.12 4.16 14.22
N PHE A 416 -11.95 5.39 13.72
CA PHE A 416 -12.95 6.11 12.94
C PHE A 416 -12.47 6.24 11.50
N GLN A 417 -13.33 5.91 10.55
CA GLN A 417 -13.09 6.20 9.14
C GLN A 417 -13.69 7.56 8.79
N VAL A 418 -12.88 8.44 8.20
CA VAL A 418 -13.22 9.81 7.82
C VAL A 418 -13.03 9.98 6.32
N ASN A 419 -14.01 10.63 5.67
CA ASN A 419 -13.87 11.02 4.27
C ASN A 419 -12.84 12.16 4.15
N PRO A 420 -11.79 12.02 3.34
CA PRO A 420 -10.69 12.99 3.27
C PRO A 420 -11.09 14.33 2.65
N THR A 421 -12.17 14.36 1.86
CA THR A 421 -12.64 15.56 1.15
C THR A 421 -13.64 16.35 1.99
N THR A 422 -14.69 15.67 2.47
CA THR A 422 -15.77 16.30 3.23
C THR A 422 -15.47 16.47 4.72
N LEU A 423 -14.46 15.74 5.23
CA LEU A 423 -14.10 15.69 6.65
C LEU A 423 -15.32 15.38 7.52
N ALA A 424 -15.98 14.29 7.15
CA ALA A 424 -17.07 13.69 7.91
C ALA A 424 -16.68 12.27 8.33
N ALA A 425 -16.91 11.94 9.60
CA ALA A 425 -16.78 10.58 10.11
C ALA A 425 -17.95 9.72 9.61
N ASN A 426 -17.67 8.51 9.15
CA ASN A 426 -18.69 7.62 8.59
C ASN A 426 -19.74 7.27 9.66
N GLY A 427 -20.98 7.72 9.46
CA GLY A 427 -22.09 7.47 10.38
C GLY A 427 -21.93 8.04 11.80
N ASN A 428 -21.01 8.98 12.02
CA ASN A 428 -20.67 9.54 13.34
C ASN A 428 -20.34 8.49 14.42
N THR A 429 -19.86 7.32 14.01
CA THR A 429 -19.51 6.19 14.89
C THR A 429 -18.18 5.58 14.46
N ASN A 430 -17.56 4.79 15.36
CA ASN A 430 -16.34 4.05 15.06
C ASN A 430 -16.61 2.84 14.14
N SER A 431 -15.64 2.52 13.28
CA SER A 431 -15.64 1.33 12.42
C SER A 431 -15.03 0.10 13.10
N PHE A 432 -14.28 0.31 14.18
CA PHE A 432 -13.67 -0.73 14.99
C PHE A 432 -13.57 -0.28 16.45
N SER A 433 -13.58 -1.24 17.38
CA SER A 433 -13.29 -1.00 18.79
C SER A 433 -12.73 -2.25 19.44
N ALA A 434 -11.84 -2.08 20.42
CA ALA A 434 -11.30 -3.16 21.23
C ALA A 434 -11.09 -2.71 22.68
N GLY A 435 -11.37 -3.60 23.63
CA GLY A 435 -11.08 -3.35 25.04
C GLY A 435 -9.57 -3.30 25.29
N LEU A 436 -9.12 -2.40 26.16
CA LEU A 436 -7.70 -2.21 26.52
C LEU A 436 -7.36 -2.68 27.94
N ASN A 437 -8.30 -3.35 28.61
CA ASN A 437 -8.18 -3.88 29.97
C ASN A 437 -7.57 -5.29 30.05
N TYR A 438 -6.98 -5.78 28.95
CA TYR A 438 -6.29 -7.06 28.93
C TYR A 438 -4.97 -6.99 29.72
N GLY A 439 -4.49 -8.16 30.17
CA GLY A 439 -3.20 -8.28 30.85
C GLY A 439 -2.06 -7.86 29.93
N ARG A 440 -1.26 -6.89 30.37
CA ARG A 440 -0.02 -6.49 29.71
C ARG A 440 1.11 -7.29 30.34
N GLY A 441 2.10 -7.65 29.52
CA GLY A 441 3.31 -8.33 30.00
C GLY A 441 4.06 -7.48 31.02
N LEU A 442 5.20 -8.02 31.47
CA LEU A 442 6.07 -7.31 32.41
C LEU A 442 6.70 -6.09 31.71
N ALA A 443 6.61 -4.92 32.31
CA ALA A 443 7.37 -3.75 31.87
C ALA A 443 8.84 -3.84 32.32
N ASP A 444 9.09 -4.58 33.40
CA ASP A 444 10.39 -4.92 33.96
C ASP A 444 10.28 -6.38 34.45
N PRO A 445 11.20 -7.28 34.07
CA PRO A 445 11.16 -8.71 34.44
C PRO A 445 11.04 -8.97 35.94
N ASP A 446 11.41 -8.02 36.81
CA ASP A 446 11.31 -8.13 38.26
C ASP A 446 9.96 -7.63 38.84
N GLN A 447 9.05 -7.16 37.98
CA GLN A 447 7.73 -6.64 38.37
C GLN A 447 6.61 -7.64 38.08
N ALA A 448 5.46 -7.49 38.75
CA ALA A 448 4.26 -8.24 38.40
C ALA A 448 3.65 -7.71 37.09
N ALA A 449 3.04 -8.62 36.30
CA ALA A 449 2.32 -8.26 35.09
C ALA A 449 1.21 -7.24 35.41
N GLY A 450 1.21 -6.13 34.68
CA GLY A 450 0.23 -5.06 34.86
C GLY A 450 -0.99 -5.26 33.96
N ASN A 451 -2.18 -4.97 34.46
CA ASN A 451 -3.35 -4.78 33.58
C ASN A 451 -3.40 -3.33 33.07
N GLY A 452 -4.07 -3.10 31.94
CA GLY A 452 -4.44 -1.75 31.54
C GLY A 452 -5.23 -1.05 32.66
N ARG A 453 -4.76 0.13 33.07
CA ARG A 453 -5.40 0.97 34.08
C ARG A 453 -5.97 2.25 33.45
N PRO A 454 -7.05 2.80 34.02
CA PRO A 454 -7.51 4.15 33.70
C PRO A 454 -6.34 5.14 33.69
N TRP A 455 -6.44 6.17 32.85
CA TRP A 455 -5.48 7.26 32.91
C TRP A 455 -5.61 7.98 34.26
N GLU A 456 -4.47 8.26 34.90
CA GLU A 456 -4.42 9.05 36.12
C GLU A 456 -3.97 10.47 35.77
N THR A 457 -4.71 11.50 36.18
CA THR A 457 -4.35 12.91 35.91
C THR A 457 -3.29 13.48 36.86
N SER A 458 -2.81 12.67 37.81
CA SER A 458 -1.87 13.11 38.84
C SER A 458 -0.76 12.10 39.04
N ILE A 459 0.41 12.60 39.42
CA ILE A 459 1.59 11.77 39.70
C ILE A 459 1.28 10.83 40.90
N PRO A 460 1.36 9.50 40.71
CA PRO A 460 1.14 8.55 41.80
C PRO A 460 2.11 8.81 42.96
N PRO A 461 1.67 8.72 44.22
CA PRO A 461 2.54 8.95 45.39
C PRO A 461 3.81 8.09 45.39
N ALA A 462 3.75 6.86 44.88
CA ALA A 462 4.88 5.92 44.80
C ALA A 462 5.89 6.25 43.69
N SER A 463 5.54 7.14 42.75
CA SER A 463 6.44 7.59 41.66
C SER A 463 7.14 8.93 41.97
N ARG A 464 6.90 9.50 43.16
CA ARG A 464 7.67 10.64 43.67
C ARG A 464 9.02 10.17 44.19
N ILE A 465 9.87 9.68 43.31
CA ILE A 465 11.30 9.55 43.62
C ILE A 465 11.97 10.86 43.18
N PRO A 466 12.50 11.67 44.12
CA PRO A 466 13.31 12.82 43.76
C PRO A 466 14.76 12.36 43.64
N SER A 467 15.26 12.07 42.43
CA SER A 467 16.71 12.11 42.18
C SER A 467 17.08 11.98 40.71
N ALA A 468 18.12 12.74 40.35
CA ALA A 468 18.74 13.01 39.07
C ALA A 468 19.39 11.83 38.31
N ASP A 469 19.04 10.57 38.57
CA ASP A 469 19.80 9.41 38.06
C ASP A 469 18.97 8.43 37.20
N ALA A 470 18.21 8.96 36.24
CA ALA A 470 17.70 8.17 35.11
C ALA A 470 18.16 8.79 33.78
N VAL A 471 19.48 8.90 33.64
CA VAL A 471 20.17 9.14 32.36
C VAL A 471 20.56 7.76 31.81
N GLY A 472 20.00 7.39 30.66
CA GLY A 472 20.25 6.12 29.95
C GLY A 472 19.34 5.01 30.46
N THR A 473 18.44 4.45 29.65
CA THR A 473 18.68 3.87 28.32
C THR A 473 17.72 4.32 27.24
#